data_AF-C9LAX1-F1
#
_entry.id   AF-C9LAX1-F1
#
_cell.length_a   1.000
_cell.length_b   1.000
_cell.length_c   1.000
_cell.angle_alpha   90.00
_cell.angle_beta   90.00
_cell.angle_gamma   90.00
#
_symmetry.space_group_name_H-M   'P 1'
#
loop_
_entity.id
_entity.type
_entity.pdbx_description
1 polymer ?
#
loop_
_entity_poly.entity_id
_entity_poly.type
_entity_poly.pdbx_seq_one_letter_code
_entity_poly.pdbx_strand_id
1 'polypeptide(L)'
;MAVKYTEEQLNSVDKSFLIQLLLQQQEQLEAITKELHASNEKMQLLMEQVILGKQNRFGRSSEKMEDTSQICFQEVDGTIVFFNEAEAVYDLNEKEPDELELKSPKQPKRKG
;
A
#
# COMPACT_ATOMS: atom_id res chain seq x y z
N MET A 1 -3.77 -21.62 -18.64
CA MET A 1 -4.87 -22.50 -18.20
C MET A 1 -4.25 -23.77 -17.64
N ALA A 2 -4.52 -24.12 -16.38
CA ALA A 2 -4.00 -25.36 -15.80
C ALA A 2 -4.60 -26.57 -16.52
N VAL A 3 -3.75 -27.49 -16.97
CA VAL A 3 -4.17 -28.74 -17.63
C VAL A 3 -4.83 -29.62 -16.57
N LYS A 4 -6.09 -30.00 -16.80
CA LYS A 4 -6.83 -30.91 -15.93
C LYS A 4 -6.80 -32.30 -16.54
N TYR A 5 -6.31 -33.27 -15.77
CA TYR A 5 -6.32 -34.68 -16.15
C TYR A 5 -7.50 -35.40 -15.50
N THR A 6 -8.13 -36.33 -16.22
CA THR A 6 -9.13 -37.23 -15.64
C THR A 6 -8.46 -38.42 -14.95
N GLU A 7 -9.17 -39.09 -14.06
CA GLU A 7 -8.67 -40.27 -13.35
C GLU A 7 -8.24 -41.39 -14.32
N GLU A 8 -9.02 -41.62 -15.38
CA GLU A 8 -8.70 -42.60 -16.43
C GLU A 8 -7.40 -42.27 -17.19
N GLN A 9 -7.16 -40.99 -17.44
CA GLN A 9 -5.92 -40.53 -18.05
C GLN A 9 -4.73 -40.72 -17.11
N LEU A 10 -4.88 -40.47 -15.81
CA LEU A 10 -3.79 -40.66 -14.84
C LEU A 10 -3.47 -42.14 -14.62
N ASN A 11 -4.48 -43.02 -14.65
CA ASN A 11 -4.32 -44.46 -14.47
C ASN A 11 -3.66 -45.17 -15.67
N SER A 12 -3.63 -44.53 -16.84
CA SER A 12 -3.01 -45.09 -18.06
C SER A 12 -1.56 -44.61 -18.27
N VAL A 13 -1.06 -43.73 -17.42
CA VAL A 13 0.22 -43.04 -17.61
C VAL A 13 1.31 -43.61 -16.70
N ASP A 14 2.55 -43.55 -17.17
CA ASP A 14 3.72 -44.08 -16.46
C ASP A 14 3.94 -43.41 -15.09
N LYS A 15 4.40 -44.22 -14.14
CA LYS A 15 4.70 -43.77 -12.77
C LYS A 15 5.72 -42.64 -12.71
N SER A 16 6.71 -42.61 -13.61
CA SER A 16 7.70 -41.53 -13.72
C SER A 16 7.05 -40.19 -14.06
N PHE A 17 6.08 -40.18 -14.97
CA PHE A 17 5.34 -39.00 -15.34
C PHE A 17 4.45 -38.51 -14.19
N LEU A 18 3.78 -39.42 -13.47
CA LEU A 18 2.99 -39.06 -12.28
C LEU A 18 3.86 -38.39 -11.19
N ILE A 19 5.07 -38.90 -10.97
CA ILE A 19 6.02 -38.29 -10.02
C ILE A 19 6.40 -36.88 -10.48
N GLN A 20 6.73 -36.70 -11.76
CA GLN A 20 7.10 -35.38 -12.29
C GLN A 20 5.94 -34.38 -12.22
N LEU A 21 4.72 -34.82 -12.54
CA LEU A 21 3.51 -34.02 -12.43
C LEU A 21 3.28 -33.57 -10.98
N LEU A 22 3.47 -34.47 -10.01
CA LEU A 22 3.33 -34.14 -8.59
C LEU A 22 4.38 -33.13 -8.12
N LEU A 23 5.65 -33.31 -8.52
CA LEU A 23 6.73 -32.35 -8.19
C LEU A 23 6.43 -30.96 -8.77
N GLN A 24 5.94 -30.89 -10.01
CA GLN A 24 5.54 -29.63 -10.62
C GLN A 24 4.37 -28.98 -9.88
N GLN A 25 3.39 -29.76 -9.43
CA GLN A 25 2.27 -29.25 -8.64
C GLN A 25 2.72 -28.70 -7.28
N GLN A 26 3.70 -29.34 -6.62
CA GLN A 26 4.27 -28.84 -5.36
C GLN A 26 4.91 -27.47 -5.54
N GLU A 27 5.75 -27.30 -6.56
CA GLU A 27 6.41 -26.03 -6.86
C GLU A 27 5.38 -24.93 -7.17
N GLN A 28 4.35 -25.24 -7.97
CA GLN A 28 3.27 -24.31 -8.29
C GLN A 28 2.48 -23.89 -7.03
N LEU A 29 2.17 -24.84 -6.14
CA LEU A 29 1.47 -24.54 -4.88
C LEU A 29 2.33 -23.68 -3.96
N GLU A 30 3.63 -23.93 -3.87
CA GLU A 30 4.55 -23.10 -3.08
C GLU A 30 4.62 -21.67 -3.61
N ALA A 31 4.70 -21.50 -4.93
CA ALA A 31 4.73 -20.18 -5.56
C ALA A 31 3.44 -19.40 -5.26
N ILE A 32 2.27 -20.01 -5.47
CA ILE A 32 0.97 -19.39 -5.20
C ILE A 32 0.83 -19.05 -3.71
N THR A 33 1.28 -19.93 -2.82
CA THR A 33 1.24 -19.69 -1.37
C THR A 33 2.09 -18.47 -1.00
N LYS A 34 3.30 -18.35 -1.55
CA LYS A 34 4.18 -17.20 -1.32
C LYS A 34 3.57 -15.89 -1.84
N GLU A 35 3.02 -15.91 -3.05
CA GLU A 35 2.35 -14.75 -3.64
C GLU A 35 1.13 -14.32 -2.81
N LEU A 36 0.32 -15.29 -2.36
CA LEU A 36 -0.83 -15.03 -1.50
C LEU A 36 -0.41 -14.39 -0.17
N HIS A 37 0.66 -14.91 0.47
CA HIS A 37 1.20 -14.33 1.70
C HIS A 37 1.66 -12.89 1.49
N ALA A 38 2.48 -12.63 0.47
CA ALA A 38 2.95 -11.28 0.16
C ALA A 38 1.80 -10.31 -0.14
N SER A 39 0.79 -10.76 -0.88
CA SER A 39 -0.42 -9.98 -1.16
C SER A 39 -1.20 -9.67 0.13
N ASN A 40 -1.29 -10.62 1.06
CA ASN A 40 -2.00 -10.43 2.31
C ASN A 40 -1.30 -9.43 3.22
N GLU A 41 0.04 -9.49 3.32
CA GLU A 41 0.84 -8.50 4.05
C GLU A 41 0.66 -7.09 3.47
N LYS A 42 0.72 -6.95 2.15
CA LYS A 42 0.49 -5.66 1.47
C LYS A 42 -0.92 -5.12 1.76
N MET A 43 -1.93 -5.98 1.77
CA MET A 43 -3.31 -5.60 2.11
C MET A 43 -3.44 -5.14 3.56
N GLN A 44 -2.77 -5.81 4.51
CA GLN A 44 -2.75 -5.39 5.91
C GLN A 44 -2.16 -3.98 6.07
N LEU A 45 -1.02 -3.71 5.42
CA LEU A 45 -0.40 -2.38 5.43
C LEU A 45 -1.33 -1.32 4.83
N LEU A 46 -1.99 -1.62 3.71
CA LEU A 46 -2.97 -0.69 3.11
C LEU A 46 -4.16 -0.43 4.04
N MET A 47 -4.68 -1.46 4.72
CA MET A 47 -5.75 -1.30 5.69
C MET A 47 -5.33 -0.41 6.87
N GLU A 48 -4.12 -0.58 7.39
CA GLU A 48 -3.58 0.27 8.45
C GLU A 48 -3.52 1.75 8.02
N GLN A 49 -3.01 2.03 6.81
CA GLN A 49 -2.97 3.39 6.27
C GLN A 49 -4.38 3.99 6.11
N VAL A 50 -5.36 3.20 5.66
CA VAL A 50 -6.76 3.65 5.56
C VAL A 50 -7.34 3.99 6.93
N ILE A 51 -7.02 3.20 7.96
CA ILE A 51 -7.48 3.47 9.33
C ILE A 51 -6.83 4.74 9.86
N LEU A 52 -5.51 4.89 9.72
CA LEU A 52 -4.78 6.09 10.15
C LEU A 52 -5.30 7.36 9.46
N GLY A 53 -5.52 7.32 8.14
CA GLY A 53 -6.09 8.44 7.38
C GLY A 53 -7.51 8.81 7.82
N LYS A 54 -8.31 7.86 8.31
CA LYS A 54 -9.62 8.13 8.92
C LYS A 54 -9.50 8.67 10.34
N GLN A 55 -8.51 8.22 11.10
CA GLN A 55 -8.31 8.62 12.49
C GLN A 55 -7.82 10.08 12.61
N ASN A 56 -7.03 10.57 11.66
CA ASN A 56 -6.66 12.01 11.54
C ASN A 56 -7.86 12.95 11.30
N ARG A 57 -9.07 12.43 11.11
CA ARG A 57 -10.31 13.24 11.03
C ARG A 57 -11.00 13.45 12.39
N PHE A 58 -10.52 12.84 13.47
CA PHE A 58 -10.98 13.09 14.84
C PHE A 58 -9.85 13.65 15.70
N GLY A 59 -9.52 14.92 15.46
CA GLY A 59 -8.66 15.75 16.30
C GLY A 59 -9.34 17.09 16.59
N ARG A 60 -8.84 17.84 17.59
CA ARG A 60 -9.33 19.20 17.90
C ARG A 60 -9.30 20.05 16.63
N SER A 61 -10.25 20.97 16.47
CA SER A 61 -10.34 21.81 15.26
C SER A 61 -9.07 22.62 14.93
N SER A 62 -8.15 22.79 15.90
CA SER A 62 -6.84 23.43 15.72
C SER A 62 -5.74 22.51 15.15
N GLU A 63 -6.00 21.22 14.99
CA GLU A 63 -5.05 20.20 14.53
C GLU A 63 -5.42 19.66 13.14
N LYS A 64 -6.38 20.31 12.47
CA LYS A 64 -6.70 19.99 11.08
C LYS A 64 -5.51 20.42 10.22
N MET A 65 -4.74 19.44 9.71
CA MET A 65 -3.89 19.66 8.54
C MET A 65 -4.80 20.11 7.39
N GLU A 66 -4.64 21.34 6.91
CA GLU A 66 -5.33 21.81 5.71
C GLU A 66 -4.84 21.07 4.46
N ASP A 67 -3.61 20.54 4.51
CA ASP A 67 -2.96 19.89 3.38
C ASP A 67 -3.00 18.37 3.54
N THR A 68 -4.05 17.76 2.99
CA THR A 68 -4.29 16.31 3.07
C THR A 68 -3.43 15.48 2.10
N SER A 69 -2.58 16.10 1.30
CA SER A 69 -1.92 15.50 0.13
C SER A 69 -0.42 15.26 0.28
N GLN A 70 0.09 15.11 1.50
CA GLN A 70 1.52 14.84 1.70
C GLN A 70 2.01 13.53 1.05
N ILE A 71 1.14 12.54 0.81
CA ILE A 71 1.50 11.33 0.05
C ILE A 71 0.39 10.99 -0.95
N CYS A 72 0.68 11.16 -2.24
CA CYS A 72 -0.20 10.76 -3.34
C CYS A 72 0.26 9.42 -3.93
N PHE A 73 -0.70 8.53 -4.15
CA PHE A 73 -0.48 7.24 -4.79
C PHE A 73 -0.96 7.35 -6.23
N GLN A 74 -0.05 7.20 -7.18
CA GLN A 74 -0.39 7.14 -8.59
C GLN A 74 0.09 5.81 -9.17
N GLU A 75 -0.81 5.11 -9.85
CA GLU A 75 -0.47 3.91 -10.61
C GLU A 75 0.06 4.33 -11.97
N VAL A 76 1.33 4.01 -12.24
CA VAL A 76 1.96 4.18 -13.56
C VAL A 76 2.46 2.81 -14.00
N ASP A 77 1.97 2.34 -15.14
CA ASP A 77 2.33 1.04 -15.72
C ASP A 77 2.18 -0.16 -14.76
N GLY A 78 1.11 -0.19 -13.95
CA GLY A 78 0.82 -1.27 -13.01
C GLY A 78 1.70 -1.29 -11.75
N THR A 79 2.57 -0.28 -11.59
CA THR A 79 3.40 -0.11 -10.40
C THR A 79 2.89 1.08 -9.60
N ILE A 80 2.60 0.87 -8.32
CA ILE A 80 2.22 1.95 -7.41
C ILE A 80 3.49 2.74 -7.07
N VAL A 81 3.55 3.99 -7.51
CA VAL A 81 4.64 4.92 -7.18
C VAL A 81 4.14 5.87 -6.09
N PHE A 82 4.98 6.10 -5.08
CA PHE A 82 4.70 6.97 -3.94
C PHE A 82 5.43 8.28 -4.16
N PHE A 83 4.72 9.40 -4.10
CA PHE A 83 5.32 10.72 -4.14
C PHE A 83 5.00 11.46 -2.84
N ASN A 84 6.04 11.92 -2.17
CA ASN A 84 5.92 12.97 -1.18
C ASN A 84 5.70 14.28 -1.96
N GLU A 85 4.49 14.85 -1.93
CA GLU A 85 4.15 16.04 -2.75
C GLU A 85 5.09 17.22 -2.45
N ALA A 86 5.54 17.33 -1.19
CA ALA A 86 6.51 18.35 -0.76
C ALA A 86 7.87 18.24 -1.49
N GLU A 87 8.27 17.05 -1.93
CA GLU A 87 9.51 16.84 -2.69
C GLU A 87 9.31 17.03 -4.20
N ALA A 88 8.09 16.79 -4.71
CA ALA A 88 7.78 16.94 -6.14
C ALA A 88 7.61 18.40 -6.56
N VAL A 89 7.22 19.29 -5.64
CA VAL A 89 6.99 20.72 -5.88
C VAL A 89 8.15 21.60 -5.35
N TYR A 90 9.22 20.99 -4.82
CA TYR A 90 10.35 21.71 -4.23
C TYR A 90 11.10 22.59 -5.27
N ASP A 91 10.99 23.91 -5.14
CA ASP A 91 11.78 24.88 -5.90
C ASP A 91 13.08 25.22 -5.15
N LEU A 92 14.21 24.77 -5.69
CA LEU A 92 15.56 25.02 -5.15
C LEU A 92 15.91 26.51 -5.03
N ASN A 93 15.18 27.41 -5.71
CA ASN A 93 15.41 28.85 -5.65
C ASN A 93 14.53 29.56 -4.61
N GLU A 94 13.57 28.86 -4.01
CA GLU A 94 12.70 29.44 -3.00
C GLU A 94 13.46 29.55 -1.68
N LYS A 95 13.54 30.77 -1.14
CA LYS A 95 14.29 31.06 0.08
C LYS A 95 13.51 30.54 1.27
N GLU A 96 14.14 29.69 2.09
CA GLU A 96 13.53 29.19 3.32
C GLU A 96 13.03 30.36 4.19
N PRO A 97 11.76 30.33 4.65
CA PRO A 97 11.22 31.39 5.48
C PRO A 97 11.89 31.38 6.87
N ASP A 98 12.36 32.54 7.32
CA ASP A 98 13.08 32.72 8.60
C ASP A 98 12.19 32.44 9.85
N GLU A 99 10.86 32.45 9.72
CA GLU A 99 9.91 32.16 10.79
C GLU A 99 8.90 31.09 10.34
N LEU A 100 8.96 29.91 10.95
CA LEU A 100 8.11 28.74 10.65
C LEU A 100 6.62 28.92 11.02
N GLU A 101 6.28 29.92 11.85
CA GLU A 101 4.91 30.12 12.33
C GLU A 101 4.48 31.59 12.26
N LEU A 102 3.35 31.85 11.60
CA LEU A 102 2.63 33.12 11.72
C LEU A 102 2.07 33.23 13.15
N LYS A 103 2.68 34.11 13.97
CA LYS A 103 2.17 34.44 15.31
C LYS A 103 0.72 34.91 15.22
N SER A 104 -0.21 34.04 15.60
CA SER A 104 -1.62 34.40 15.67
C SER A 104 -1.85 35.52 16.69
N PRO A 105 -2.65 36.56 16.35
CA PRO A 105 -2.93 37.64 17.28
C PRO A 105 -3.71 37.10 18.48
N LYS A 106 -3.14 37.21 19.68
CA LYS A 106 -3.76 36.79 20.94
C LYS A 106 -5.08 37.55 21.14
N GLN A 107 -6.21 36.89 20.90
CA GLN A 107 -7.51 37.47 21.24
C GLN A 107 -7.64 37.59 22.77
N PRO A 108 -8.07 38.73 23.32
CA PRO A 108 -8.25 38.89 24.75
C PRO A 108 -9.40 38.00 25.24
N LYS A 109 -9.16 37.26 26.32
CA LYS A 109 -10.17 36.41 26.97
C LYS A 109 -11.36 37.28 27.41
N ARG A 110 -12.57 36.97 26.92
CA ARG A 110 -13.81 37.51 27.48
C ARG A 110 -13.98 37.01 28.92
N LYS A 111 -14.21 37.94 29.85
CA LYS A 111 -14.58 37.63 31.24
C LYS A 111 -16.09 37.42 31.32
N GLY A 112 -16.49 36.33 31.98
CA GLY A 112 -17.82 36.12 32.61
C GLY A 112 -18.95 35.85 31.65
#